data_AF-A0A3B9QHF3-F1
#
_entry.id   AF-A0A3B9QHF3-F1
#
_cell.length_a   1.000
_cell.length_b   1.000
_cell.length_c   1.000
_cell.angle_alpha   90.00
_cell.angle_beta   90.00
_cell.angle_gamma   90.00
#
_symmetry.space_group_name_H-M   'P 1'
#
loop_
_entity.id
_entity.type
_entity.pdbx_description
1 polymer ?
#
loop_
_entity_poly.entity_id
_entity_poly.type
_entity_poly.pdbx_seq_one_letter_code
_entity_poly.pdbx_strand_id
1 'polypeptide(L)'
;MVYDEENHVSSVGLSEGVKNDIAEAIRVHSPIPEINIQLDLAEAYRVQHEITALRSPEGTDGIKAGVTAKAAQEYFGLEHALIASLYASSQHDAAASLPYVPGRKLECELAVRRIGKITG
;
A
#
# COMPACT_ATOMS: atom_id res chain seq x y z
N MET A 1 -6.23 33.23 13.16
CA MET A 1 -7.43 32.41 13.41
C MET A 1 -8.38 32.66 12.27
N VAL A 2 -8.60 31.66 11.43
CA VAL A 2 -9.67 31.68 10.43
C VAL A 2 -10.54 30.48 10.77
N TYR A 3 -11.78 30.77 11.16
CA TYR A 3 -12.86 29.80 11.30
C TYR A 3 -13.58 29.74 9.95
N ASP A 4 -13.89 28.54 9.49
CA ASP A 4 -14.87 28.29 8.43
C ASP A 4 -15.91 27.31 8.99
N GLU A 5 -17.19 27.66 8.84
CA GLU A 5 -18.37 27.06 9.50
C GLU A 5 -19.08 26.00 8.63
N GLU A 6 -18.39 25.41 7.65
CA GLU A 6 -18.90 24.26 6.93
C GLU A 6 -17.98 23.05 7.16
N ASN A 7 -18.56 21.92 7.54
CA ASN A 7 -17.90 20.63 7.78
C ASN A 7 -17.30 20.03 6.48
N HIS A 8 -16.40 20.74 5.84
CA HIS A 8 -15.45 20.18 4.89
C HIS A 8 -14.10 20.22 5.57
N VAL A 9 -13.74 19.09 6.19
CA VAL A 9 -12.33 18.77 6.41
C VAL A 9 -11.70 18.81 5.03
N SER A 10 -11.05 19.92 4.69
CA SER A 10 -10.25 19.98 3.48
C SER A 10 -9.14 18.96 3.67
N SER A 11 -9.27 17.81 3.03
CA SER A 11 -8.32 16.71 3.14
C SER A 11 -7.02 17.15 2.48
N VAL A 12 -6.12 17.74 3.26
CA VAL A 12 -4.76 17.98 2.79
C VAL A 12 -4.12 16.61 2.67
N GLY A 13 -4.12 16.04 1.46
CA GLY A 13 -3.45 14.78 1.18
C GLY A 13 -1.97 14.84 1.56
N LEU A 14 -1.28 13.69 1.53
CA LEU A 14 0.15 13.69 1.80
C LEU A 14 0.89 14.61 0.82
N SER A 15 1.82 15.41 1.37
CA SER A 15 2.67 16.27 0.55
C SER A 15 3.51 15.43 -0.41
N GLU A 16 3.91 16.01 -1.55
CA GLU A 16 4.75 15.29 -2.51
C GLU A 16 6.08 14.83 -1.91
N GLY A 17 6.70 15.63 -1.02
CA GLY A 17 7.92 15.25 -0.32
C GLY A 17 7.73 13.96 0.49
N VAL A 18 6.68 13.90 1.32
CA VAL A 18 6.38 12.71 2.14
C VAL A 18 6.09 11.49 1.27
N LYS A 19 5.35 11.65 0.17
CA LYS A 19 5.09 10.54 -0.77
C LYS A 19 6.38 9.99 -1.39
N ASN A 20 7.31 10.88 -1.76
CA ASN A 20 8.63 10.48 -2.28
C ASN A 20 9.46 9.76 -1.22
N ASP A 21 9.47 10.25 0.02
CA ASP A 21 10.18 9.60 1.14
C ASP A 21 9.64 8.21 1.43
N ILE A 22 8.31 8.03 1.42
CA ILE A 22 7.68 6.71 1.57
C ILE A 22 8.06 5.80 0.40
N ALA A 23 7.99 6.29 -0.84
CA ALA A 23 8.37 5.51 -2.02
C ALA A 23 9.83 5.06 -1.96
N GLU A 24 10.75 5.92 -1.51
CA GLU A 24 12.15 5.56 -1.25
C GLU A 24 12.29 4.52 -0.15
N ALA A 25 11.62 4.71 0.99
CA ALA A 25 11.71 3.78 2.11
C ALA A 25 11.27 2.37 1.72
N ILE A 26 10.18 2.26 0.95
CA ILE A 26 9.72 0.99 0.38
C ILE A 26 10.77 0.39 -0.56
N ARG A 27 11.44 1.21 -1.39
CA ARG A 27 12.46 0.76 -2.34
C ARG A 27 13.67 0.12 -1.69
N VAL A 28 14.15 0.72 -0.60
CA VAL A 28 15.37 0.27 0.09
C VAL A 28 15.07 -0.62 1.31
N HIS A 29 13.81 -1.01 1.50
CA HIS A 29 13.34 -1.80 2.65
C HIS A 29 13.69 -1.17 4.01
N SER A 30 13.62 0.16 4.11
CA SER A 30 13.77 0.90 5.37
C SER A 30 12.41 1.19 6.02
N PRO A 31 12.39 1.61 7.31
CA PRO A 31 11.15 2.03 7.96
C PRO A 31 10.45 3.16 7.20
N ILE A 32 9.13 3.02 7.01
CA ILE A 32 8.29 4.05 6.40
C ILE A 32 8.16 5.24 7.37
N PRO A 33 8.25 6.50 6.89
CA PRO A 33 7.99 7.68 7.70
C PRO A 33 6.63 7.63 8.41
N GLU A 34 6.53 8.21 9.61
CA GLU A 34 5.27 8.29 10.33
C GLU A 34 4.26 9.19 9.57
N ILE A 35 3.05 8.66 9.37
CA ILE A 35 1.96 9.38 8.71
C ILE A 35 1.04 9.94 9.79
N ASN A 36 1.19 11.24 10.08
CA ASN A 36 0.46 11.94 11.15
C ASN A 36 -0.77 12.71 10.64
N ILE A 37 -1.49 12.13 9.67
CA ILE A 37 -2.75 12.68 9.16
C ILE A 37 -3.82 11.61 9.15
N GLN A 38 -5.08 12.04 9.27
CA GLN A 38 -6.23 11.17 9.07
C GLN A 38 -6.63 11.23 7.60
N LEU A 39 -6.70 10.05 6.97
CA LEU A 39 -7.21 9.87 5.63
C LEU A 39 -8.43 8.96 5.71
N ASP A 40 -9.46 9.29 4.94
CA ASP A 40 -10.50 8.28 4.67
C ASP A 40 -9.94 7.16 3.77
N LEU A 41 -10.74 6.10 3.57
CA LEU A 41 -10.29 4.95 2.78
C LEU A 41 -10.02 5.32 1.32
N ALA A 42 -10.82 6.20 0.73
CA ALA A 42 -10.65 6.61 -0.67
C ALA A 42 -9.38 7.43 -0.86
N GLU A 43 -9.09 8.33 0.08
CA GLU A 43 -7.86 9.10 0.17
C GLU A 43 -6.64 8.22 0.36
N ALA A 44 -6.71 7.25 1.28
CA ALA A 44 -5.64 6.29 1.50
C ALA A 44 -5.32 5.51 0.21
N TYR A 45 -6.34 5.08 -0.56
CA TYR A 45 -6.12 4.43 -1.85
C TYR A 45 -5.54 5.37 -2.92
N ARG A 46 -5.97 6.64 -2.98
CA ARG A 46 -5.36 7.63 -3.89
C ARG A 46 -3.88 7.82 -3.56
N VAL A 47 -3.55 8.05 -2.29
CA VAL A 47 -2.18 8.18 -1.79
C VAL A 47 -1.35 6.93 -2.09
N GLN A 48 -1.90 5.74 -1.85
CA GLN A 48 -1.23 4.48 -2.18
C GLN A 48 -0.91 4.38 -3.67
N HIS A 49 -1.82 4.82 -4.55
CA HIS A 49 -1.60 4.81 -5.99
C HIS A 49 -0.49 5.78 -6.41
N GLU A 50 -0.49 7.00 -5.86
CA GLU A 50 0.56 8.00 -6.10
C GLU A 50 1.93 7.52 -5.63
N ILE A 51 2.03 6.94 -4.43
CA ILE A 51 3.28 6.35 -3.91
C ILE A 51 3.72 5.18 -4.78
N THR A 52 2.79 4.34 -5.25
CA THR A 52 3.09 3.22 -6.16
C THR A 52 3.70 3.73 -7.46
N ALA A 53 3.15 4.79 -8.06
CA ALA A 53 3.66 5.38 -9.29
C ALA A 53 5.07 6.00 -9.10
N LEU A 54 5.35 6.61 -7.94
CA LEU A 54 6.68 7.11 -7.59
C LEU A 54 7.68 5.97 -7.34
N ARG A 55 7.22 4.86 -6.75
CA ARG A 55 8.06 3.70 -6.43
C ARG A 55 8.45 2.89 -7.67
N SER A 56 7.49 2.67 -8.57
CA SER A 56 7.62 1.89 -9.82
C SER A 56 6.98 2.64 -11.00
N PRO A 57 7.69 3.61 -11.61
CA PRO A 57 7.22 4.29 -12.81
C PRO A 57 6.97 3.35 -13.99
N GLU A 58 7.66 2.20 -14.03
CA GLU A 58 7.50 1.14 -15.02
C GLU A 58 6.23 0.29 -14.84
N GLY A 59 5.53 0.45 -13.72
CA GLY A 59 4.29 -0.27 -13.41
C GLY A 59 4.44 -1.40 -12.39
N THR A 60 3.36 -2.15 -12.20
CA THR A 60 3.21 -3.18 -11.16
C THR A 60 2.94 -4.54 -11.78
N ASP A 61 3.41 -5.62 -11.16
CA ASP A 61 3.28 -6.99 -11.67
C ASP A 61 2.10 -7.76 -11.09
N GLY A 62 1.34 -7.16 -10.19
CA GLY A 62 0.13 -7.76 -9.65
C GLY A 62 -0.47 -6.98 -8.50
N ILE A 63 -1.41 -7.63 -7.84
CA ILE A 63 -2.07 -7.11 -6.63
C ILE A 63 -2.06 -8.18 -5.54
N LYS A 64 -2.10 -7.72 -4.29
CA LYS A 64 -2.28 -8.58 -3.11
C LYS A 64 -3.50 -8.15 -2.32
N ALA A 65 -4.30 -9.12 -1.89
CA ALA A 65 -5.34 -8.91 -0.90
C ALA A 65 -4.77 -9.10 0.51
N GLY A 66 -4.88 -8.09 1.35
CA GLY A 66 -4.47 -8.08 2.75
C GLY A 66 -5.66 -7.92 3.68
N VAL A 67 -5.45 -8.22 4.97
CA VAL A 67 -6.49 -8.10 6.01
C VAL A 67 -7.77 -8.88 5.63
N THR A 68 -7.60 -10.12 5.18
CA THR A 68 -8.70 -10.97 4.69
C THR A 68 -9.44 -11.71 5.80
N ALA A 69 -8.84 -11.84 6.99
CA ALA A 69 -9.48 -12.48 8.14
C ALA A 69 -10.49 -11.55 8.82
N LYS A 70 -11.70 -12.06 9.08
CA LYS A 70 -12.80 -11.30 9.72
C LYS A 70 -12.39 -10.66 11.05
N ALA A 71 -11.65 -11.39 11.90
CA ALA A 71 -11.18 -10.85 13.17
C ALA A 71 -10.21 -9.68 13.00
N ALA A 72 -9.37 -9.69 11.95
CA ALA A 72 -8.48 -8.57 11.66
C ALA A 72 -9.25 -7.37 11.10
N GLN A 73 -10.23 -7.62 10.23
CA GLN A 73 -11.12 -6.59 9.71
C GLN A 73 -11.89 -5.89 10.84
N GLU A 74 -12.50 -6.66 11.75
CA GLU A 74 -13.20 -6.14 12.93
C GLU A 74 -12.27 -5.31 13.83
N TYR A 75 -11.05 -5.79 14.08
CA TYR A 75 -10.05 -5.06 14.87
C TYR A 75 -9.70 -3.69 14.26
N PHE A 76 -9.60 -3.59 12.94
CA PHE A 76 -9.27 -2.35 12.23
C PHE A 76 -10.51 -1.53 11.82
N GLY A 77 -11.72 -1.98 12.16
CA GLY A 77 -12.96 -1.31 11.74
C GLY A 77 -13.20 -1.33 10.22
N LEU A 78 -12.71 -2.37 9.54
CA LEU A 78 -12.86 -2.55 8.09
C LEU A 78 -14.05 -3.46 7.80
N GLU A 79 -14.80 -3.13 6.75
CA GLU A 79 -15.89 -3.98 6.25
C GLU A 79 -15.42 -5.00 5.20
N HIS A 80 -14.25 -4.74 4.60
CA HIS A 80 -13.71 -5.49 3.47
C HIS A 80 -12.19 -5.66 3.58
N ALA A 81 -11.64 -6.58 2.79
CA ALA A 81 -10.20 -6.75 2.63
C ALA A 81 -9.58 -5.51 1.95
N LEU A 82 -8.28 -5.30 2.18
CA LEU A 82 -7.50 -4.24 1.55
C LEU A 82 -6.73 -4.77 0.34
N ILE A 83 -6.50 -3.92 -0.67
CA ILE A 83 -5.75 -4.28 -1.87
C ILE A 83 -4.46 -3.47 -1.97
N ALA A 84 -3.35 -4.14 -2.23
CA ALA A 84 -2.04 -3.53 -2.46
C ALA A 84 -1.48 -3.90 -3.83
N SER A 85 -0.53 -3.10 -4.32
CA SER A 85 0.23 -3.38 -5.54
C SER A 85 1.45 -4.25 -5.25
N LEU A 86 1.79 -5.16 -6.17
CA LEU A 86 3.02 -5.94 -6.13
C LEU A 86 4.02 -5.43 -7.18
N TYR A 87 5.26 -5.20 -6.77
CA TYR A 87 6.32 -4.71 -7.65
C TYR A 87 7.08 -5.87 -8.27
N ALA A 88 7.45 -5.77 -9.54
CA ALA A 88 8.28 -6.78 -10.23
C ALA A 88 9.58 -7.10 -9.45
N SER A 89 10.20 -6.04 -8.90
CA SER A 89 11.42 -6.13 -8.09
C SER A 89 11.26 -6.86 -6.74
N SER A 90 10.02 -7.15 -6.32
CA SER A 90 9.74 -7.90 -5.09
C SER A 90 9.55 -9.40 -5.31
N GLN A 91 9.60 -9.86 -6.57
CA GLN A 91 9.53 -11.28 -6.88
C GLN A 91 10.86 -11.96 -6.56
N HIS A 92 10.78 -13.12 -5.92
CA HIS A 92 11.92 -13.98 -5.67
C HIS A 92 11.68 -15.35 -6.28
N ASP A 93 12.75 -15.99 -6.74
CA ASP A 93 12.71 -17.37 -7.21
C ASP A 93 12.41 -18.33 -6.05
N ALA A 94 11.88 -19.50 -6.40
CA ALA A 94 11.74 -20.58 -5.44
C ALA A 94 13.11 -20.91 -4.81
N ALA A 95 13.12 -21.10 -3.49
CA ALA A 95 14.33 -21.34 -2.69
C ALA A 95 15.38 -20.21 -2.68
N ALA A 96 15.00 -18.97 -3.04
CA ALA A 96 15.87 -17.81 -2.86
C ALA A 96 16.29 -17.62 -1.39
N SER A 97 17.55 -17.22 -1.18
CA SER A 97 18.02 -16.78 0.13
C SER A 97 17.63 -15.32 0.35
N LEU A 98 16.89 -15.05 1.41
CA LEU A 98 16.48 -13.69 1.78
C LEU A 98 17.33 -13.19 2.96
N PRO A 99 17.78 -11.92 2.92
CA PRO A 99 18.44 -11.33 4.08
C PRO A 99 17.47 -11.27 5.28
N TYR A 100 17.98 -11.56 6.47
CA TYR A 100 17.23 -11.36 7.69
C TYR A 100 16.97 -9.87 7.92
N VAL A 101 15.71 -9.52 8.14
CA VAL A 101 15.29 -8.17 8.53
C VAL A 101 14.44 -8.28 9.79
N PRO A 102 14.84 -7.64 10.90
CA PRO A 102 14.08 -7.66 12.14
C PRO A 102 12.61 -7.27 11.94
N GLY A 103 11.70 -8.02 12.56
CA GLY A 103 10.26 -7.75 12.49
C GLY A 103 9.57 -8.17 11.18
N ARG A 104 10.32 -8.62 10.16
CA ARG A 104 9.72 -9.18 8.94
C ARG A 104 8.94 -10.45 9.27
N LYS A 105 7.72 -10.54 8.75
CA LYS A 105 6.84 -11.71 8.87
C LYS A 105 6.71 -12.40 7.52
N LEU A 106 6.40 -13.69 7.55
CA LEU A 106 6.06 -14.49 6.37
C LEU A 106 4.58 -14.88 6.46
N GLU A 107 3.88 -14.75 5.34
CA GLU A 107 2.50 -15.18 5.17
C GLU A 107 2.47 -16.34 4.15
N CYS A 108 1.50 -17.26 4.29
CA CYS A 108 1.29 -18.34 3.33
C CYS A 108 -0.01 -18.07 2.57
N GLU A 109 0.08 -17.94 1.24
CA GLU A 109 -1.00 -17.44 0.39
C GLU A 109 -1.09 -18.21 -0.93
N LEU A 110 -2.24 -18.06 -1.60
CA LEU A 110 -2.46 -18.59 -2.95
C LEU A 110 -2.40 -17.46 -3.97
N ALA A 111 -1.42 -17.53 -4.87
CA ALA A 111 -1.32 -16.63 -6.01
C ALA A 111 -2.18 -17.15 -7.18
N VAL A 112 -3.03 -16.29 -7.74
CA VAL A 112 -3.81 -16.59 -8.95
C VAL A 112 -3.17 -15.86 -10.13
N ARG A 113 -2.57 -16.63 -11.05
CA ARG A 113 -2.06 -16.07 -12.30
C ARG A 113 -3.15 -16.07 -13.34
N ARG A 114 -3.41 -14.91 -13.92
CA ARG A 114 -4.31 -14.78 -15.04
C ARG A 114 -3.64 -15.20 -16.35
N ILE A 115 -4.35 -15.99 -17.15
CA ILE A 115 -3.95 -16.39 -18.51
C ILE A 115 -5.01 -15.85 -19.48
N GLY A 116 -4.66 -14.88 -20.34
CA GLY A 116 -5.56 -14.30 -21.37
C GLY A 116 -5.84 -12.79 -21.22
N LYS A 117 -6.46 -12.18 -22.26
CA LYS A 117 -6.88 -10.75 -22.27
C LYS A 117 -8.23 -10.55 -21.55
N ILE A 118 -8.46 -9.36 -20.96
CA ILE A 118 -9.84 -8.92 -20.68
C ILE A 118 -10.37 -8.40 -22.01
N THR A 119 -11.48 -8.93 -22.48
CA THR A 119 -12.38 -8.14 -23.33
C THR A 119 -13.29 -7.39 -22.37
N GLY A 120 -12.96 -6.13 -22.13
CA GLY A 120 -13.81 -5.16 -21.44
C GLY A 120 -14.17 -4.06 -22.43
#